data_AF-A0A850QUD1-F1
#
_entry.id   AF-A0A850QUD1-F1
#
_cell.length_a   1.000
_cell.length_b   1.000
_cell.length_c   1.000
_cell.angle_alpha   90.00
_cell.angle_beta   90.00
_cell.angle_gamma   90.00
#
_symmetry.space_group_name_H-M   'P 1'
#
loop_
_entity.id
_entity.type
_entity.pdbx_description
1 polymer ?
#
loop_
_entity_poly.entity_id
_entity_poly.type
_entity_poly.pdbx_seq_one_letter_code
_entity_poly.pdbx_strand_id
1 'polypeptide(L)'
;MERGKYKSLTMVNWNGFFARTFDIDNLVTTLSGGNGAGKSTTMAAFITSLIPDQSLLHFRNTTEAGSATASRDKGLHGKLKPGACYSALDVVNSKNQRLIFAVKLQQVAGRDKKVDIKPFLIQGLPSHIKPTEVLIETVSENQARVRQINEVKDKV
;
A
#
# COMPACT_ATOMS: atom_id res chain seq x y z
N MET A 1 -24.12 -8.20 16.24
CA MET A 1 -22.72 -7.75 16.36
C MET A 1 -22.26 -7.32 14.97
N GLU A 2 -21.85 -6.07 14.79
CA GLU A 2 -21.39 -5.58 13.50
C GLU A 2 -19.98 -6.16 13.20
N ARG A 3 -19.76 -6.67 11.99
CA ARG A 3 -18.45 -7.19 11.58
C ARG A 3 -17.58 -6.06 11.09
N GLY A 4 -16.30 -6.08 11.45
CA GLY A 4 -15.33 -5.14 10.90
C GLY A 4 -15.25 -5.23 9.37
N LYS A 5 -14.95 -4.11 8.71
CA LYS A 5 -14.89 -3.98 7.26
C LYS A 5 -13.63 -3.23 6.85
N TYR A 6 -12.97 -3.72 5.79
CA TYR A 6 -12.05 -2.92 5.02
C TYR A 6 -12.86 -1.85 4.27
N LYS A 7 -12.47 -0.59 4.39
CA LYS A 7 -13.13 0.55 3.77
C LYS A 7 -12.42 0.98 2.50
N SER A 8 -11.10 1.03 2.53
CA SER A 8 -10.31 1.36 1.33
C SER A 8 -8.88 0.87 1.43
N LEU A 9 -8.23 0.80 0.27
CA LEU A 9 -6.79 0.67 0.11
C LEU A 9 -6.26 1.95 -0.53
N THR A 10 -5.37 2.64 0.17
CA THR A 10 -4.60 3.76 -0.39
C THR A 10 -3.20 3.31 -0.77
N MET A 11 -2.76 3.69 -1.96
CA MET A 11 -1.44 3.44 -2.53
C MET A 11 -0.78 4.77 -2.85
N VAL A 12 0.46 4.95 -2.41
CA VAL A 12 1.26 6.15 -2.67
C VAL A 12 2.62 5.75 -3.25
N ASN A 13 2.97 6.36 -4.37
CA ASN A 13 4.23 6.21 -5.09
C ASN A 13 4.55 4.77 -5.56
N TRP A 14 3.50 4.03 -5.90
CA TRP A 14 3.64 2.74 -6.58
C TRP A 14 3.85 2.98 -8.09
N ASN A 15 4.44 2.01 -8.77
CA ASN A 15 4.58 2.07 -10.22
C ASN A 15 3.17 2.10 -10.86
N GLY A 16 2.92 3.11 -11.69
CA GLY A 16 1.58 3.41 -12.24
C GLY A 16 0.63 4.17 -11.32
N PHE A 17 0.97 4.39 -10.03
CA PHE A 17 0.10 5.08 -9.07
C PHE A 17 0.90 6.04 -8.17
N PHE A 18 0.89 7.34 -8.49
CA PHE A 18 1.47 8.33 -7.58
C PHE A 18 0.67 8.45 -6.28
N ALA A 19 -0.66 8.56 -6.40
CA ALA A 19 -1.57 8.57 -5.26
C ALA A 19 -2.92 8.03 -5.72
N ARG A 20 -3.36 6.91 -5.16
CA ARG A 20 -4.66 6.33 -5.51
C ARG A 20 -5.29 5.66 -4.30
N THR A 21 -6.57 5.94 -4.08
CA THR A 21 -7.41 5.21 -3.14
C THR A 21 -8.41 4.37 -3.92
N PHE A 22 -8.58 3.12 -3.48
CA PHE A 22 -9.58 2.19 -3.96
C PHE A 22 -10.53 1.91 -2.81
N ASP A 23 -11.78 2.33 -2.94
CA ASP A 23 -12.82 1.97 -1.99
C ASP A 23 -13.13 0.47 -2.12
N ILE A 24 -13.39 -0.17 -0.98
CA ILE A 24 -13.68 -1.60 -0.91
C ILE A 24 -15.15 -1.75 -0.58
N ASP A 25 -15.87 -2.39 -1.51
CA ASP A 25 -17.29 -2.69 -1.35
C ASP A 25 -17.53 -3.69 -0.21
N ASN A 26 -18.73 -3.63 0.37
CA ASN A 26 -19.12 -4.50 1.48
C ASN A 26 -19.20 -5.98 1.09
N LEU A 27 -19.35 -6.29 -0.20
CA LEU A 27 -19.51 -7.62 -0.76
C LEU A 27 -18.35 -7.97 -1.70
N VAL A 28 -18.25 -7.31 -2.85
CA VAL A 28 -17.30 -7.67 -3.91
C VAL A 28 -16.73 -6.43 -4.57
N THR A 29 -15.40 -6.36 -4.62
CA THR A 29 -14.67 -5.33 -5.36
C THR A 29 -13.92 -5.98 -6.52
N THR A 30 -14.21 -5.55 -7.75
CA THR A 30 -13.54 -6.06 -8.96
C THR A 30 -12.55 -5.05 -9.48
N LEU A 31 -11.30 -5.48 -9.67
CA LEU A 31 -10.30 -4.70 -10.41
C LEU A 31 -10.38 -5.08 -11.89
N SER A 32 -10.83 -4.15 -12.74
CA SER A 32 -10.92 -4.34 -14.20
C SER A 32 -9.89 -3.48 -14.94
N GLY A 33 -9.61 -3.83 -16.20
CA GLY A 33 -8.65 -3.13 -17.07
C GLY A 33 -7.73 -4.07 -17.83
N GLY A 34 -7.00 -3.55 -18.82
CA GLY A 34 -6.08 -4.31 -19.66
C GLY A 34 -4.85 -4.87 -18.94
N ASN A 35 -4.00 -5.60 -19.67
CA ASN A 35 -2.70 -6.04 -19.18
C ASN A 35 -1.82 -4.83 -18.84
N GLY A 36 -1.08 -4.90 -17.73
CA GLY A 36 -0.25 -3.77 -17.27
C GLY A 36 -1.00 -2.64 -16.56
N ALA A 37 -2.35 -2.66 -16.49
CA ALA A 37 -3.15 -1.62 -15.83
C ALA A 37 -2.95 -1.51 -14.29
N GLY A 38 -2.06 -2.31 -13.70
CA GLY A 38 -1.74 -2.24 -12.27
C GLY A 38 -2.60 -3.08 -11.34
N LYS A 39 -3.55 -3.89 -11.85
CA LYS A 39 -4.43 -4.75 -11.03
C LYS A 39 -3.68 -5.64 -10.03
N SER A 40 -2.68 -6.39 -10.51
CA SER A 40 -1.86 -7.25 -9.65
C SER A 40 -0.95 -6.44 -8.72
N THR A 41 -0.62 -5.19 -9.08
CA THR A 41 0.12 -4.27 -8.22
C THR A 41 -0.76 -3.76 -7.08
N THR A 42 -2.03 -3.47 -7.33
CA THR A 42 -3.03 -3.15 -6.30
C THR A 42 -3.17 -4.30 -5.30
N MET A 43 -3.28 -5.53 -5.79
CA MET A 43 -3.31 -6.72 -4.92
C MET A 43 -2.00 -6.91 -4.14
N ALA A 44 -0.85 -6.64 -4.75
CA ALA A 44 0.43 -6.72 -4.06
C ALA A 44 0.52 -5.69 -2.91
N ALA A 45 0.02 -4.47 -3.11
CA ALA A 45 -0.06 -3.45 -2.07
C ALA A 45 -0.99 -3.88 -0.92
N PHE A 46 -2.17 -4.40 -1.24
CA PHE A 46 -3.11 -4.96 -0.26
C PHE A 46 -2.45 -6.06 0.60
N ILE A 47 -1.84 -7.06 -0.03
CA ILE A 47 -1.17 -8.18 0.67
C ILE A 47 0.01 -7.68 1.50
N THR A 48 0.79 -6.73 0.98
CA THR A 48 1.93 -6.17 1.73
C THR A 48 1.48 -5.41 2.98
N SER A 49 0.32 -4.76 2.94
CA SER A 49 -0.28 -4.13 4.12
C SER A 49 -0.73 -5.13 5.17
N LEU A 50 -1.21 -6.31 4.75
CA LEU A 50 -1.61 -7.39 5.66
C LEU A 50 -0.42 -8.14 6.25
N ILE A 51 0.62 -8.37 5.44
CA ILE A 51 1.79 -9.18 5.80
C ILE A 51 3.05 -8.40 5.40
N PRO A 52 3.48 -7.43 6.24
CA PRO A 52 4.64 -6.58 5.96
C PRO A 52 5.97 -7.32 6.23
N ASP A 53 6.12 -8.53 5.70
CA ASP A 53 7.29 -9.39 5.90
C ASP A 53 7.92 -9.77 4.56
N GLN A 54 9.09 -9.20 4.27
CA GLN A 54 9.81 -9.46 3.03
C GLN A 54 10.21 -10.94 2.88
N SER A 55 10.32 -11.73 3.96
CA SER A 55 10.63 -13.16 3.87
C SER A 55 9.49 -13.96 3.24
N LEU A 56 8.24 -13.55 3.47
CA LEU A 56 7.02 -14.22 3.02
C LEU A 56 6.48 -13.67 1.69
N LEU A 57 6.72 -12.38 1.40
CA LEU A 57 6.18 -11.74 0.21
C LEU A 57 6.91 -12.20 -1.06
N HIS A 58 6.20 -12.92 -1.94
CA HIS A 58 6.69 -13.35 -3.25
C HIS A 58 5.61 -13.18 -4.32
N PHE A 59 5.74 -12.13 -5.13
CA PHE A 59 4.79 -11.79 -6.19
C PHE A 59 5.27 -12.34 -7.53
N ARG A 60 4.98 -13.62 -7.79
CA ARG A 60 5.32 -14.28 -9.06
C ARG A 60 4.34 -13.95 -10.16
N ASN A 61 4.79 -14.09 -11.41
CA ASN A 61 3.89 -14.06 -12.55
C ASN A 61 2.92 -15.26 -12.47
N THR A 62 1.71 -15.07 -12.97
CA THR A 62 0.67 -16.12 -12.98
C THR A 62 1.08 -17.34 -13.79
N THR A 63 1.91 -17.16 -14.82
CA THR A 63 2.48 -18.24 -15.65
C THR A 63 3.49 -19.11 -14.92
N GLU A 64 4.01 -18.66 -13.77
CA GLU A 64 5.02 -19.35 -12.97
C GLU A 64 4.41 -20.01 -11.71
N ALA A 65 3.09 -20.09 -11.64
CA ALA A 65 2.38 -20.72 -10.53
C ALA A 65 2.84 -22.19 -10.37
N GLY A 66 3.30 -22.55 -9.16
CA GLY A 66 3.76 -23.92 -8.85
C GLY A 66 5.23 -24.22 -9.17
N SER A 67 5.99 -23.27 -9.71
CA SER A 67 7.42 -23.46 -9.95
C SER A 67 8.21 -23.64 -8.63
N ALA A 68 9.04 -24.69 -8.54
CA ALA A 68 9.92 -24.90 -7.38
C ALA A 68 11.13 -23.94 -7.37
N THR A 69 11.41 -23.29 -8.50
CA THR A 69 12.46 -22.28 -8.63
C THR A 69 12.05 -21.01 -7.88
N ALA A 70 12.65 -20.81 -6.71
CA ALA A 70 12.61 -19.51 -6.04
C ALA A 70 13.40 -18.50 -6.88
N SER A 71 12.71 -17.71 -7.71
CA SER A 71 13.31 -16.51 -8.29
C SER A 71 13.87 -15.64 -7.16
N ARG A 72 15.11 -15.17 -7.31
CA ARG A 72 15.72 -14.20 -6.38
C ARG A 72 14.91 -12.90 -6.34
N ASP A 73 14.23 -12.56 -7.44
CA ASP A 73 13.33 -11.42 -7.49
C ASP A 73 11.98 -11.78 -6.86
N LYS A 74 11.70 -11.16 -5.71
CA LYS A 74 10.42 -11.32 -5.01
C LYS A 74 9.27 -10.52 -5.65
N GLY A 75 9.54 -9.74 -6.70
CA GLY A 75 8.54 -9.03 -7.51
C GLY A 75 7.97 -7.77 -6.87
N LEU A 76 8.33 -7.43 -5.62
CA LEU A 76 7.86 -6.21 -4.95
C LEU A 76 8.64 -4.96 -5.39
N HIS A 77 9.96 -5.06 -5.55
CA HIS A 77 10.82 -3.91 -5.85
C HIS A 77 10.38 -3.15 -7.11
N GLY A 78 10.16 -3.86 -8.23
CA GLY A 78 9.74 -3.26 -9.50
C GLY A 78 8.31 -2.69 -9.51
N LYS A 79 7.52 -2.93 -8.45
CA LYS A 79 6.18 -2.37 -8.27
C LYS A 79 6.20 -1.01 -7.56
N LEU A 80 7.36 -0.58 -7.07
CA LEU A 80 7.55 0.70 -6.37
C LEU A 80 8.29 1.69 -7.27
N LYS A 81 8.05 2.98 -7.06
CA LYS A 81 8.94 4.03 -7.59
C LYS A 81 10.07 4.32 -6.59
N PRO A 82 11.13 5.03 -7.02
CA PRO A 82 12.14 5.54 -6.10
C PRO A 82 11.54 6.47 -5.03
N GLY A 83 12.14 6.46 -3.84
CA GLY A 83 11.71 7.27 -2.70
C GLY A 83 10.78 6.52 -1.74
N ALA A 84 10.10 7.28 -0.88
CA ALA A 84 9.12 6.71 0.04
C ALA A 84 7.85 6.31 -0.71
N CYS A 85 7.33 5.13 -0.38
CA CYS A 85 6.06 4.61 -0.89
C CYS A 85 5.21 4.16 0.30
N TYR A 86 3.90 4.16 0.11
CA TYR A 86 2.98 3.67 1.15
C TYR A 86 1.91 2.78 0.58
N SER A 87 1.51 1.80 1.38
CA SER A 87 0.22 1.14 1.26
C SER A 87 -0.49 1.27 2.60
N ALA A 88 -1.77 1.65 2.58
CA ALA A 88 -2.56 1.88 3.78
C ALA A 88 -3.95 1.25 3.62
N LEU A 89 -4.32 0.38 4.55
CA LEU A 89 -5.63 -0.24 4.66
C LEU A 89 -6.46 0.50 5.71
N ASP A 90 -7.51 1.17 5.26
CA ASP A 90 -8.49 1.81 6.12
C ASP A 90 -9.53 0.77 6.53
N VAL A 91 -9.70 0.59 7.84
CA VAL A 91 -10.54 -0.44 8.44
C VAL A 91 -11.44 0.18 9.49
N VAL A 92 -12.70 -0.22 9.52
CA VAL A 92 -13.59 0.04 10.67
C VAL A 92 -13.83 -1.29 11.37
N ASN A 93 -13.49 -1.36 12.65
CA ASN A 93 -13.68 -2.58 13.44
C ASN A 93 -15.12 -2.72 13.96
N SER A 94 -15.42 -3.82 14.66
CA SER A 94 -16.75 -4.10 15.23
C SER A 94 -17.20 -3.14 16.35
N LYS A 95 -16.31 -2.25 16.81
CA LYS A 95 -16.59 -1.18 17.78
C LYS A 95 -16.75 0.19 17.11
N ASN A 96 -16.92 0.21 15.78
CA ASN A 96 -16.99 1.41 14.96
C ASN A 96 -15.74 2.32 15.10
N GLN A 97 -14.58 1.74 15.41
CA GLN A 97 -13.32 2.47 15.46
C GLN A 97 -12.61 2.38 14.12
N ARG A 98 -12.22 3.54 13.59
CA ARG A 98 -11.40 3.64 12.38
C ARG A 98 -9.93 3.40 12.72
N LEU A 99 -9.32 2.48 11.99
CA LEU A 99 -7.93 2.05 12.13
C LEU A 99 -7.31 2.04 10.73
N ILE A 100 -6.14 2.65 10.57
CA ILE A 100 -5.41 2.62 9.30
C ILE A 100 -4.12 1.86 9.51
N PHE A 101 -4.08 0.64 8.97
CA PHE A 101 -2.88 -0.19 8.95
C PHE A 101 -2.03 0.22 7.74
N ALA A 102 -0.89 0.84 7.99
CA ALA A 102 -0.05 1.40 6.95
C ALA A 102 1.34 0.77 6.95
N VAL A 103 1.95 0.74 5.78
CA VAL A 103 3.30 0.22 5.57
C VAL A 103 4.06 1.24 4.73
N LYS A 104 5.18 1.73 5.26
CA LYS A 104 6.17 2.46 4.47
C LYS A 104 7.02 1.43 3.73
N LEU A 105 7.16 1.61 2.42
CA LEU A 105 8.08 0.86 1.58
C LEU A 105 9.12 1.79 0.97
N GLN A 106 10.35 1.32 0.81
CA GLN A 106 11.39 2.08 0.14
C GLN A 106 12.40 1.15 -0.53
N GLN A 107 12.69 1.40 -1.81
CA GLN A 107 13.77 0.68 -2.51
C GLN A 107 15.11 0.99 -1.85
N VAL A 108 15.92 -0.04 -1.58
CA VAL A 108 17.25 0.11 -0.99
C VAL A 108 18.28 0.16 -2.10
N ALA A 109 18.85 1.35 -2.32
CA ALA A 109 19.87 1.55 -3.34
C ALA A 109 21.08 0.62 -3.14
N GLY A 110 21.60 0.05 -4.23
CA GLY A 110 22.79 -0.79 -4.22
C GLY A 110 22.63 -2.16 -3.54
N ARG A 111 21.42 -2.58 -3.16
CA ARG A 111 21.17 -3.90 -2.58
C ARG A 111 20.14 -4.64 -3.43
N ASP A 112 20.62 -5.65 -4.16
CA ASP A 112 19.88 -6.52 -5.10
C ASP A 112 18.35 -6.55 -4.87
N LYS A 113 17.66 -5.60 -5.53
CA LYS A 113 16.19 -5.43 -5.49
C LYS A 113 15.57 -5.50 -4.08
N LYS A 114 16.29 -5.08 -3.04
CA LYS A 114 15.83 -5.08 -1.66
C LYS A 114 14.84 -3.93 -1.42
N VAL A 115 13.79 -4.20 -0.66
CA VAL A 115 12.81 -3.21 -0.23
C VAL A 115 12.81 -3.16 1.29
N ASP A 116 13.00 -1.97 1.84
CA ASP A 116 12.76 -1.70 3.26
C ASP A 116 11.24 -1.62 3.50
N ILE A 117 10.76 -2.28 4.55
CA ILE A 117 9.33 -2.39 4.88
C ILE A 117 9.18 -2.03 6.35
N LYS A 118 8.42 -0.97 6.64
CA LYS A 118 8.17 -0.50 8.00
C LYS A 118 6.67 -0.33 8.26
N PRO A 119 6.02 -1.26 8.99
CA PRO A 119 4.62 -1.12 9.34
C PRO A 119 4.42 -0.07 10.44
N PHE A 120 3.24 0.55 10.44
CA PHE A 120 2.76 1.45 11.49
C PHE A 120 1.23 1.49 11.47
N LEU A 121 0.65 1.96 12.57
CA LEU A 121 -0.80 2.08 12.75
C LEU A 121 -1.15 3.54 13.01
N ILE A 122 -2.18 4.04 12.33
CA ILE A 122 -2.82 5.31 12.68
C ILE A 122 -4.16 4.99 13.31
N GLN A 123 -4.40 5.52 14.50
CA GLN A 123 -5.65 5.40 15.23
C GLN A 123 -6.27 6.78 15.40
N GLY A 124 -7.61 6.87 15.39
CA GLY A 124 -8.30 8.12 15.69
C GLY A 124 -8.29 9.16 14.56
N LEU A 125 -7.87 8.80 13.33
CA LEU A 125 -7.94 9.72 12.20
C LEU A 125 -9.41 10.08 11.90
N PRO A 126 -9.80 11.38 11.93
CA PRO A 126 -11.18 11.78 11.67
C PRO A 126 -11.70 11.27 10.32
N SER A 127 -12.95 10.82 10.26
CA SER A 127 -13.54 10.14 9.09
C SER A 127 -13.48 10.93 7.78
N HIS A 128 -13.49 12.27 7.84
CA HIS A 128 -13.41 13.13 6.68
C HIS A 128 -11.98 13.25 6.11
N ILE A 129 -10.95 12.93 6.89
CA ILE A 129 -9.55 12.97 6.44
C ILE A 129 -9.22 11.66 5.72
N LYS A 130 -8.78 11.77 4.46
CA LYS A 130 -8.35 10.63 3.66
C LYS A 130 -6.91 10.25 3.98
N PRO A 131 -6.53 8.96 3.89
CA PRO A 131 -5.13 8.55 4.10
C PRO A 131 -4.14 9.29 3.18
N THR A 132 -4.53 9.62 1.95
CA THR A 132 -3.70 10.41 1.03
C THR A 132 -3.31 11.77 1.58
N GLU A 133 -4.19 12.45 2.30
CA GLU A 133 -3.93 13.78 2.88
C GLU A 133 -2.90 13.72 4.01
N VAL A 134 -2.78 12.57 4.67
CA VAL A 134 -1.78 12.31 5.72
C VAL A 134 -0.46 11.86 5.11
N LEU A 135 -0.48 11.05 4.05
CA LEU A 135 0.71 10.45 3.45
C LEU A 135 1.41 11.37 2.42
N ILE A 136 0.70 12.38 1.90
CA ILE A 136 1.18 13.28 0.87
C ILE A 136 1.03 14.72 1.34
N GLU A 137 2.04 15.53 1.02
CA GLU A 137 2.00 16.97 1.19
C GLU A 137 1.86 17.66 -0.17
N THR A 138 0.89 18.55 -0.27
CA THR A 138 0.77 19.50 -1.38
C THR A 138 1.77 20.64 -1.16
N VAL A 139 2.77 20.74 -2.03
CA VAL A 139 3.81 21.78 -1.99
C VAL A 139 3.36 23.02 -2.78
N SER A 140 2.61 22.82 -3.85
CA SER A 140 1.95 23.86 -4.64
C SER A 140 0.73 23.27 -5.36
N GLU A 141 -0.04 24.09 -6.07
CA GLU A 141 -1.27 23.65 -6.78
C GLU A 141 -1.05 22.41 -7.67
N ASN A 142 0.12 22.28 -8.28
CA ASN A 142 0.44 21.18 -9.19
C ASN A 142 1.57 20.26 -8.69
N GLN A 143 2.10 20.49 -7.49
CA GLN A 143 3.21 19.73 -6.96
C GLN A 143 2.88 19.11 -5.60
N ALA A 144 3.08 17.80 -5.51
CA ALA A 144 2.91 17.05 -4.29
C ALA A 144 4.16 16.23 -4.00
N ARG A 145 4.50 16.09 -2.72
CA ARG A 145 5.58 15.22 -2.25
C ARG A 145 5.05 14.17 -1.30
N VAL A 146 5.68 13.00 -1.32
CA VAL A 146 5.37 11.93 -0.37
C VAL A 146 6.04 12.24 0.96
N ARG A 147 5.28 12.24 2.05
CA ARG A 147 5.82 12.47 3.39
C ARG A 147 6.72 11.33 3.85
N GLN A 148 7.75 11.63 4.62
CA GLN A 148 8.50 10.64 5.39
C GLN A 148 7.69 10.21 6.61
N ILE A 149 8.01 9.03 7.17
CA ILE A 149 7.25 8.47 8.30
C ILE A 149 7.24 9.39 9.54
N ASN A 150 8.30 10.18 9.76
CA ASN A 150 8.35 11.14 10.86
C ASN A 150 7.37 12.29 10.63
N GLU A 151 7.25 12.79 9.40
CA GLU A 151 6.31 13.86 9.04
C GLU A 151 4.85 13.37 9.08
N VAL A 152 4.62 12.07 8.79
CA VAL A 152 3.32 11.42 8.99
C VAL A 152 2.95 11.41 10.47
N LYS A 153 3.90 11.10 11.36
CA LYS A 153 3.69 11.09 12.81
C LYS A 153 3.28 12.46 13.34
N ASP A 154 3.85 13.54 12.82
CA ASP A 154 3.53 14.90 13.28
C ASP A 154 2.16 15.39 12.81
N LYS A 155 1.50 14.66 11.89
CA LYS A 155 0.17 15.00 11.35
C LYS A 155 -0.98 14.21 11.96
N VAL A 156 -0.70 13.20 12.78
CA VAL A 156 -1.70 12.29 13.37
C VAL A 156 -1.78 12.41 14.88
#